data_AF-A0A7C5CSH7-F1
#
_entry.id   AF-A0A7C5CSH7-F1
#
_cell.length_a   1.000
_cell.length_b   1.000
_cell.length_c   1.000
_cell.angle_alpha   90.00
_cell.angle_beta   90.00
_cell.angle_gamma   90.00
#
_symmetry.space_group_name_H-M   'P 1'
#
loop_
_entity.id
_entity.type
_entity.pdbx_description
1 polymer ?
#
loop_
_entity_poly.entity_id
_entity_poly.type
_entity_poly.pdbx_seq_one_letter_code
_entity_poly.pdbx_strand_id
1 'polypeptide(L)'
;MHVQGVPGVSNTSILTVLPGSRGIERCRSRAARRGAGGFAPARRGARVMRLAFLSLVLLACAPNTHALLKEPILPVPAEHGQDPRKVALGRELFFDTDLSRDRRVACATCHKPDWGGADDRFPSTGAHATQGVIKTPTVFNARFNIAQFWDGRAATLEEQLDGPIHDPREMDSSWPLIIERLKEKRDFRKRFERVFPGGIDETSLKAALVAFEKSLITPGSPFDRWLQGDARAISDAAKR
;
A
#
# COMPACT_ATOMS: atom_id res chain seq x y z
N MET A 1 18.38 -19.43 13.07
CA MET A 1 17.48 -18.77 14.02
C MET A 1 16.05 -19.04 13.59
N HIS A 2 15.20 -19.41 14.55
CA HIS A 2 13.86 -19.98 14.35
C HIS A 2 12.84 -18.95 13.81
N VAL A 3 11.85 -19.52 13.12
CA VAL A 3 10.73 -18.99 12.33
C VAL A 3 9.76 -18.11 13.12
N GLN A 4 9.13 -17.11 12.47
CA GLN A 4 7.69 -16.84 12.62
C GLN A 4 7.08 -16.34 11.29
N GLY A 5 6.13 -17.11 10.76
CA GLY A 5 5.24 -16.74 9.65
C GLY A 5 3.90 -16.20 10.16
N VAL A 6 3.19 -15.46 9.31
CA VAL A 6 1.85 -14.90 9.61
C VAL A 6 0.83 -15.52 8.64
N PRO A 7 -0.34 -15.99 9.11
CA PRO A 7 -1.28 -16.79 8.32
C PRO A 7 -2.35 -15.97 7.59
N GLY A 8 -2.87 -16.59 6.52
CA GLY A 8 -3.88 -16.05 5.61
C GLY A 8 -5.30 -15.95 6.16
N VAL A 9 -6.13 -15.19 5.46
CA VAL A 9 -7.53 -14.92 5.81
C VAL A 9 -8.43 -15.64 4.82
N SER A 10 -9.21 -16.60 5.33
CA SER A 10 -10.20 -17.37 4.59
C SER A 10 -11.59 -16.72 4.65
N ASN A 11 -12.24 -16.78 3.49
CA ASN A 11 -13.62 -16.39 3.18
C ASN A 11 -14.65 -17.22 3.95
N THR A 12 -15.72 -16.62 4.51
CA THR A 12 -16.95 -17.37 4.85
C THR A 12 -18.19 -16.49 4.82
N SER A 13 -19.13 -16.90 3.98
CA SER A 13 -20.48 -16.39 3.77
C SER A 13 -21.39 -16.56 4.99
N ILE A 14 -22.23 -15.55 5.26
CA ILE A 14 -23.30 -15.61 6.25
C ILE A 14 -24.62 -15.89 5.54
N LEU A 15 -25.20 -17.05 5.81
CA LEU A 15 -26.62 -17.35 5.60
C LEU A 15 -27.12 -18.04 6.86
N THR A 16 -28.05 -17.45 7.61
CA THR A 16 -28.74 -18.15 8.70
C THR A 16 -30.21 -17.80 8.69
N VAL A 17 -31.00 -18.86 8.52
CA VAL A 17 -32.46 -18.92 8.50
C VAL A 17 -32.96 -19.13 9.94
N LEU A 18 -34.13 -18.56 10.23
CA LEU A 18 -34.91 -18.65 11.49
C LEU A 18 -35.24 -20.10 11.89
N PRO A 19 -35.72 -20.36 13.12
CA PRO A 19 -37.17 -20.36 13.31
C PRO A 19 -37.67 -19.83 14.67
N GLY A 20 -38.87 -19.25 14.63
CA GLY A 20 -39.67 -18.96 15.82
C GLY A 20 -40.44 -20.18 16.33
N SER A 21 -40.80 -20.15 17.61
CA SER A 21 -41.83 -21.01 18.20
C SER A 21 -42.62 -20.25 19.26
N ARG A 22 -43.87 -20.70 19.42
CA ARG A 22 -45.03 -20.00 19.96
C ARG A 22 -45.11 -20.12 21.48
N GLY A 23 -45.61 -19.05 22.11
CA GLY A 23 -46.75 -19.00 23.04
C GLY A 23 -46.77 -19.90 24.28
N ILE A 24 -47.00 -19.30 25.45
CA ILE A 24 -47.78 -19.85 26.58
C ILE A 24 -48.29 -18.66 27.45
N GLU A 25 -49.32 -18.96 28.21
CA GLU A 25 -50.47 -18.17 28.61
C GLU A 25 -50.32 -17.21 29.80
N ARG A 26 -51.40 -16.46 29.97
CA ARG A 26 -51.73 -15.49 31.03
C ARG A 26 -51.69 -16.10 32.44
N CYS A 27 -51.36 -15.26 33.42
CA CYS A 27 -52.10 -15.24 34.68
C CYS A 27 -52.16 -13.82 35.25
N ARG A 28 -53.39 -13.31 35.44
CA ARG A 28 -53.68 -12.03 36.09
C ARG A 28 -53.86 -12.27 37.59
N SER A 29 -53.36 -11.36 38.42
CA SER A 29 -53.99 -11.05 39.71
C SER A 29 -53.95 -9.54 39.96
N ARG A 30 -55.15 -8.99 40.18
CA ARG A 30 -55.42 -7.64 40.68
C ARG A 30 -55.67 -7.74 42.18
N ALA A 31 -55.10 -6.83 42.96
CA ALA A 31 -55.62 -6.24 44.19
C ALA A 31 -54.55 -5.29 44.74
N ALA A 32 -54.79 -4.19 45.45
CA ALA A 32 -55.94 -3.32 45.65
C ALA A 32 -55.36 -2.03 46.28
N ARG A 33 -56.13 -0.95 46.20
CA ARG A 33 -55.80 0.42 46.61
C ARG A 33 -55.51 0.54 48.11
N ARG A 34 -54.72 1.57 48.49
CA ARG A 34 -55.01 2.53 49.58
C ARG A 34 -54.05 3.72 49.48
N GLY A 35 -54.59 4.93 49.60
CA GLY A 35 -53.85 6.19 49.59
C GLY A 35 -53.59 6.73 50.99
N ALA A 36 -52.57 7.59 51.08
CA ALA A 36 -52.33 8.68 52.02
C ALA A 36 -51.04 9.35 51.48
N GLY A 37 -51.00 10.62 51.12
CA GLY A 37 -51.25 11.77 51.97
C GLY A 37 -49.94 12.10 52.71
N GLY A 38 -49.19 13.12 52.29
CA GLY A 38 -48.07 13.64 53.08
C GLY A 38 -46.91 14.27 52.32
N PHE A 39 -47.00 15.58 52.11
CA PHE A 39 -45.92 16.58 52.14
C PHE A 39 -44.52 16.21 51.62
N ALA A 40 -44.21 16.74 50.43
CA ALA A 40 -42.84 16.92 49.96
C ALA A 40 -42.20 18.14 50.65
N PRO A 41 -40.98 18.03 51.21
CA PRO A 41 -40.17 19.19 51.52
C PRO A 41 -39.42 19.63 50.25
N ALA A 42 -39.48 20.93 49.97
CA ALA A 42 -38.72 21.56 48.90
C ALA A 42 -37.21 21.36 49.12
N ARG A 43 -36.58 20.47 48.36
CA ARG A 43 -35.12 20.39 48.27
C ARG A 43 -34.63 21.38 47.21
N ARG A 44 -34.33 22.59 47.67
CA ARG A 44 -33.48 23.56 46.95
C ARG A 44 -32.06 22.98 46.83
N GLY A 45 -31.47 23.12 45.64
CA GLY A 45 -30.02 23.11 45.44
C GLY A 45 -29.35 21.74 45.25
N ALA A 46 -29.13 21.34 44.00
CA ALA A 46 -27.94 20.60 43.53
C ALA A 46 -28.12 20.24 42.03
N ARG A 47 -28.06 21.25 41.15
CA ARG A 47 -28.02 21.04 39.69
C ARG A 47 -26.85 21.78 39.05
N VAL A 48 -25.63 21.64 39.57
CA VAL A 48 -24.44 22.14 38.85
C VAL A 48 -23.20 21.30 39.20
N MET A 49 -23.21 19.98 38.96
CA MET A 49 -21.94 19.22 39.07
C MET A 49 -21.97 17.87 38.35
N ARG A 50 -22.36 17.82 37.06
CA ARG A 50 -22.22 16.58 36.25
C ARG A 50 -21.77 16.78 34.79
N LEU A 51 -21.39 18.00 34.38
CA LEU A 51 -21.01 18.29 32.97
C LEU A 51 -19.54 18.66 32.76
N ALA A 52 -18.70 18.69 33.79
CA ALA A 52 -17.30 19.14 33.66
C ALA A 52 -16.28 18.01 33.42
N PHE A 53 -16.68 16.73 33.52
CA PHE A 53 -15.73 15.61 33.38
C PHE A 53 -15.70 14.97 31.98
N LEU A 54 -16.64 15.30 31.09
CA LEU A 54 -16.64 14.78 29.72
C LEU A 54 -15.91 15.69 28.72
N SER A 55 -15.54 16.91 29.13
CA SER A 55 -14.90 17.92 28.28
C SER A 55 -13.37 17.84 28.29
N LEU A 56 -12.76 17.14 29.26
CA LEU A 56 -11.31 17.13 29.45
C LEU A 56 -10.60 15.94 28.77
N VAL A 57 -11.33 14.92 28.32
CA VAL A 57 -10.74 13.73 27.66
C VAL A 57 -10.53 13.94 26.15
N LEU A 58 -11.15 14.95 25.54
CA LEU A 58 -11.03 15.22 24.11
C LEU A 58 -9.80 16.07 23.72
N LEU A 59 -9.02 16.58 24.68
CA LEU A 59 -7.88 17.46 24.40
C LEU A 59 -6.51 16.75 24.31
N ALA A 60 -6.46 15.41 24.46
CA ALA A 60 -5.19 14.67 24.50
C ALA A 60 -4.79 13.97 23.18
N CYS A 61 -5.61 14.07 22.12
CA CYS A 61 -5.29 13.54 20.80
C CYS A 61 -5.10 14.64 19.76
N ALA A 62 -4.35 15.69 20.10
CA ALA A 62 -3.75 16.51 19.05
C ALA A 62 -2.60 15.67 18.45
N PRO A 63 -2.58 15.36 17.14
CA PRO A 63 -1.41 14.77 16.53
C PRO A 63 -0.23 15.72 16.79
N ASN A 64 0.89 15.19 17.31
CA ASN A 64 2.13 15.93 17.42
C ASN A 64 2.60 16.30 16.01
N THR A 65 2.12 17.43 15.49
CA THR A 65 2.63 18.04 14.27
C THR A 65 3.92 18.74 14.66
N HIS A 66 5.01 17.97 14.69
CA HIS A 66 6.33 18.54 14.74
C HIS A 66 6.55 19.37 13.46
N ALA A 67 7.07 20.59 13.63
CA ALA A 67 7.38 21.44 12.48
C ALA A 67 8.55 20.84 11.71
N LEU A 68 8.44 20.78 10.37
CA LEU A 68 9.52 20.33 9.51
C LEU A 68 10.78 21.17 9.77
N LEU A 69 11.92 20.50 9.86
CA LEU A 69 13.22 21.17 9.88
C LEU A 69 13.42 21.94 8.57
N LYS A 70 14.09 23.09 8.64
CA LYS A 70 14.41 23.93 7.47
C LYS A 70 15.64 23.40 6.74
N GLU A 71 15.52 22.20 6.18
CA GLU A 71 16.58 21.55 5.41
C GLU A 71 16.30 21.62 3.90
N PRO A 72 17.34 21.58 3.03
CA PRO A 72 17.16 21.51 1.57
C PRO A 72 16.51 20.20 1.09
N ILE A 73 16.54 19.18 1.94
CA ILE A 73 15.96 17.86 1.70
C ILE A 73 14.65 17.71 2.46
N LEU A 74 13.71 16.99 1.87
CA LEU A 74 12.40 16.74 2.44
C LEU A 74 12.23 15.25 2.77
N PRO A 75 11.44 14.91 3.80
CA PRO A 75 11.12 13.52 4.08
C PRO A 75 10.35 12.89 2.91
N VAL A 76 10.53 11.59 2.71
CA VAL A 76 9.73 10.85 1.74
C VAL A 76 8.24 10.96 2.13
N PRO A 77 7.34 11.35 1.20
CA PRO A 77 5.92 11.47 1.50
C PRO A 77 5.31 10.15 2.01
N ALA A 78 4.40 10.22 2.98
CA ALA A 78 3.73 9.02 3.49
C ALA A 78 2.83 8.33 2.43
N GLU A 79 2.29 9.12 1.50
CA GLU A 79 1.38 8.66 0.47
C GLU A 79 2.01 8.77 -0.92
N HIS A 80 1.83 7.75 -1.76
CA HIS A 80 2.38 7.74 -3.12
C HIS A 80 1.48 8.44 -4.15
N GLY A 81 0.19 8.61 -3.85
CA GLY A 81 -0.78 9.33 -4.69
C GLY A 81 -1.05 8.67 -6.06
N GLN A 82 -0.86 7.35 -6.19
CA GLN A 82 -1.13 6.60 -7.43
C GLN A 82 -2.51 5.96 -7.37
N ASP A 83 -3.20 5.83 -8.52
CA ASP A 83 -4.49 5.11 -8.58
C ASP A 83 -4.27 3.64 -8.17
N PRO A 84 -4.88 3.16 -7.07
CA PRO A 84 -4.65 1.81 -6.56
C PRO A 84 -5.02 0.72 -7.57
N ARG A 85 -5.93 0.99 -8.52
CA ARG A 85 -6.29 0.05 -9.59
C ARG A 85 -5.17 -0.11 -10.61
N LYS A 86 -4.47 0.98 -10.95
CA LYS A 86 -3.28 0.95 -11.83
C LYS A 86 -2.10 0.29 -11.13
N VAL A 87 -1.88 0.63 -9.85
CA VAL A 87 -0.85 0.00 -9.00
C VAL A 87 -1.04 -1.51 -8.95
N ALA A 88 -2.28 -1.99 -8.76
CA ALA A 88 -2.55 -3.43 -8.71
C ALA A 88 -2.22 -4.15 -10.04
N LEU A 89 -2.55 -3.55 -11.18
CA LEU A 89 -2.20 -4.10 -12.50
C LEU A 89 -0.69 -4.04 -12.75
N GLY A 90 -0.05 -2.92 -12.42
CA GLY A 90 1.40 -2.75 -12.52
C GLY A 90 2.17 -3.74 -11.65
N ARG A 91 1.69 -4.01 -10.43
CA ARG A 91 2.24 -5.03 -9.55
C ARG A 91 2.13 -6.41 -10.18
N GLU A 92 1.03 -6.74 -10.83
CA GLU A 92 0.93 -8.03 -11.52
C GLU A 92 1.96 -8.14 -12.65
N LEU A 93 2.05 -7.10 -13.49
CA LEU A 93 3.03 -7.03 -14.59
C LEU A 93 4.48 -7.10 -14.10
N PHE A 94 4.83 -6.39 -13.02
CA PHE A 94 6.20 -6.36 -12.49
C PHE A 94 6.73 -7.74 -12.09
N PHE A 95 5.84 -8.68 -11.75
CA PHE A 95 6.16 -10.06 -11.41
C PHE A 95 5.79 -11.07 -12.52
N ASP A 96 5.28 -10.61 -13.67
CA ASP A 96 4.82 -11.46 -14.77
C ASP A 96 6.00 -11.79 -15.70
N THR A 97 6.32 -13.08 -15.82
CA THR A 97 7.41 -13.50 -16.70
C THR A 97 7.03 -13.46 -18.17
N ASP A 98 5.75 -13.30 -18.54
CA ASP A 98 5.33 -13.13 -19.93
C ASP A 98 5.91 -11.88 -20.60
N LEU A 99 6.43 -10.95 -19.80
CA LEU A 99 7.18 -9.79 -20.27
C LEU A 99 8.51 -10.16 -20.96
N SER A 100 9.16 -11.28 -20.59
CA SER A 100 10.40 -11.73 -21.22
C SER A 100 10.17 -12.72 -22.35
N ARG A 101 11.04 -12.76 -23.35
CA ARG A 101 10.87 -13.65 -24.51
C ARG A 101 10.80 -15.12 -24.13
N ASP A 102 11.65 -15.59 -23.23
CA ASP A 102 11.71 -16.99 -22.81
C ASP A 102 10.78 -17.33 -21.63
N ARG A 103 9.98 -16.35 -21.16
CA ARG A 103 9.05 -16.48 -20.04
C ARG A 103 9.70 -16.87 -18.71
N ARG A 104 10.98 -16.52 -18.50
CA ARG A 104 11.71 -16.81 -17.26
C ARG A 104 12.03 -15.58 -16.41
N VAL A 105 12.03 -14.40 -17.01
CA VAL A 105 12.43 -13.15 -16.35
C VAL A 105 11.24 -12.19 -16.24
N ALA A 106 11.11 -11.57 -15.08
CA ALA A 106 10.23 -10.44 -14.82
C ALA A 106 11.06 -9.29 -14.24
N CYS A 107 10.48 -8.10 -14.09
CA CYS A 107 11.15 -6.98 -13.41
C CYS A 107 11.62 -7.38 -12.00
N ALA A 108 10.77 -8.12 -11.27
CA ALA A 108 11.04 -8.65 -9.94
C ALA A 108 12.19 -9.67 -9.87
N THR A 109 12.63 -10.26 -11.00
CA THR A 109 13.78 -11.19 -11.03
C THR A 109 15.06 -10.47 -10.60
N CYS A 110 15.27 -9.25 -11.11
CA CYS A 110 16.42 -8.42 -10.81
C CYS A 110 16.11 -7.38 -9.71
N HIS A 111 14.88 -6.84 -9.67
CA HIS A 111 14.47 -5.81 -8.71
C HIS A 111 13.62 -6.41 -7.58
N LYS A 112 14.25 -7.18 -6.71
CA LYS A 112 13.57 -7.98 -5.67
C LYS A 112 13.11 -7.11 -4.50
N PRO A 113 11.80 -6.92 -4.24
CA PRO A 113 11.35 -6.06 -3.14
C PRO A 113 11.81 -6.55 -1.76
N ASP A 114 11.89 -7.88 -1.56
CA ASP A 114 12.37 -8.49 -0.32
C ASP A 114 13.89 -8.30 -0.09
N TRP A 115 14.62 -7.87 -1.12
CA TRP A 115 16.07 -7.60 -1.08
C TRP A 115 16.37 -6.14 -1.40
N GLY A 116 15.59 -5.23 -0.81
CA GLY A 116 15.85 -3.79 -0.93
C GLY A 116 15.54 -3.23 -2.33
N GLY A 117 14.73 -3.92 -3.14
CA GLY A 117 14.34 -3.50 -4.49
C GLY A 117 15.42 -3.69 -5.54
N ALA A 118 16.51 -4.39 -5.22
CA ALA A 118 17.64 -4.64 -6.10
C ALA A 118 18.02 -6.12 -6.09
N ASP A 119 18.98 -6.51 -6.94
CA ASP A 119 19.49 -7.88 -6.97
C ASP A 119 20.51 -8.06 -5.83
N ASP A 120 20.41 -9.17 -5.10
CA ASP A 120 21.40 -9.60 -4.12
C ASP A 120 22.71 -10.07 -4.78
N ARG A 121 22.69 -10.34 -6.09
CA ARG A 121 23.82 -10.80 -6.89
C ARG A 121 24.40 -9.70 -7.78
N PHE A 122 25.62 -9.92 -8.25
CA PHE A 122 26.21 -9.11 -9.31
C PHE A 122 27.08 -10.00 -10.22
N PRO A 123 26.89 -9.90 -11.55
CA PRO A 123 25.76 -9.25 -12.23
C PRO A 123 24.45 -10.03 -12.09
N SER A 124 23.33 -9.40 -12.44
CA SER A 124 22.01 -10.03 -12.46
C SER A 124 21.90 -10.97 -13.66
N THR A 125 21.06 -12.00 -13.55
CA THR A 125 20.84 -12.98 -14.62
C THR A 125 19.53 -12.69 -15.33
N GLY A 126 19.60 -12.33 -16.61
CA GLY A 126 18.44 -12.10 -17.46
C GLY A 126 18.08 -13.31 -18.34
N ALA A 127 17.43 -13.03 -19.47
CA ALA A 127 16.90 -14.01 -20.40
C ALA A 127 18.02 -14.93 -20.92
N HIS A 128 17.65 -16.18 -21.23
CA HIS A 128 18.60 -17.21 -21.69
C HIS A 128 19.77 -17.46 -20.72
N ALA A 129 19.57 -17.16 -19.42
CA ALA A 129 20.60 -17.21 -18.37
C ALA A 129 21.80 -16.28 -18.63
N THR A 130 21.60 -15.21 -19.39
CA THR A 130 22.65 -14.26 -19.73
C THR A 130 22.99 -13.37 -18.53
N GLN A 131 24.28 -13.17 -18.29
CA GLN A 131 24.75 -12.26 -17.25
C GLN A 131 24.72 -10.80 -17.74
N GLY A 132 24.19 -9.90 -16.91
CA GLY A 132 24.32 -8.47 -17.12
C GLY A 132 25.76 -7.97 -16.94
N VAL A 133 25.95 -6.65 -17.05
CA VAL A 133 27.28 -6.02 -16.92
C VAL A 133 27.32 -4.90 -15.87
N ILE A 134 26.16 -4.56 -15.29
CA ILE A 134 26.01 -3.50 -14.29
C ILE A 134 25.20 -4.00 -13.10
N LYS A 135 25.45 -3.41 -11.92
CA LYS A 135 24.69 -3.73 -10.71
C LYS A 135 23.28 -3.20 -10.85
N THR A 136 22.28 -4.04 -10.60
CA THR A 136 20.88 -3.60 -10.63
C THR A 136 20.64 -2.54 -9.55
N PRO A 137 20.22 -1.31 -9.90
CA PRO A 137 19.84 -0.31 -8.92
C PRO A 137 18.51 -0.68 -8.24
N THR A 138 18.23 -0.09 -7.08
CA THR A 138 16.95 -0.32 -6.41
C THR A 138 15.79 0.37 -7.13
N VAL A 139 14.61 -0.27 -7.14
CA VAL A 139 13.34 0.37 -7.54
C VAL A 139 12.74 1.25 -6.44
N PHE A 140 13.17 1.10 -5.19
CA PHE A 140 12.63 1.90 -4.10
C PHE A 140 13.02 3.37 -4.25
N ASN A 141 12.04 4.26 -4.12
CA ASN A 141 12.19 5.71 -4.25
C ASN A 141 12.65 6.19 -5.65
N ALA A 142 12.76 5.30 -6.65
CA ALA A 142 13.29 5.64 -7.97
C ALA A 142 12.51 6.76 -8.69
N ARG A 143 11.24 6.94 -8.34
CA ARG A 143 10.39 8.04 -8.82
C ARG A 143 10.90 9.45 -8.46
N PHE A 144 11.78 9.57 -7.48
CA PHE A 144 12.33 10.85 -7.03
C PHE A 144 13.70 11.15 -7.66
N ASN A 145 14.25 10.20 -8.42
CA ASN A 145 15.50 10.43 -9.15
C ASN A 145 15.26 11.43 -10.29
N ILE A 146 16.26 12.27 -10.55
CA ILE A 146 16.25 13.24 -11.66
C ILE A 146 16.36 12.58 -13.04
N ALA A 147 16.92 11.36 -13.08
CA ALA A 147 17.08 10.51 -14.26
C ALA A 147 17.17 9.05 -13.80
N GLN A 148 17.01 8.12 -14.75
CA GLN A 148 17.02 6.68 -14.54
C GLN A 148 18.25 6.04 -15.20
N PHE A 149 18.55 4.80 -14.79
CA PHE A 149 19.82 4.10 -15.04
C PHE A 149 21.05 4.78 -14.42
N TRP A 150 22.14 4.02 -14.30
CA TRP A 150 23.41 4.51 -13.75
C TRP A 150 24.06 5.63 -14.57
N ASP A 151 23.85 5.62 -15.89
CA ASP A 151 24.36 6.62 -16.82
C ASP A 151 23.36 7.77 -17.07
N GLY A 152 22.20 7.76 -16.40
CA GLY A 152 21.19 8.80 -16.52
C GLY A 152 20.52 8.91 -17.89
N ARG A 153 20.66 7.91 -18.77
CA ARG A 153 20.23 8.01 -20.17
C ARG A 153 18.72 8.07 -20.39
N ALA A 154 17.91 7.71 -19.39
CA ALA A 154 16.46 7.81 -19.45
C ALA A 154 15.98 8.90 -18.48
N ALA A 155 15.19 9.86 -18.95
CA ALA A 155 14.74 10.97 -18.13
C ALA A 155 13.59 10.55 -17.19
N THR A 156 12.85 9.50 -17.55
CA THR A 156 11.66 9.06 -16.81
C THR A 156 11.64 7.54 -16.59
N LEU A 157 10.85 7.08 -15.62
CA LEU A 157 10.59 5.64 -15.43
C LEU A 157 9.95 5.02 -16.69
N GLU A 158 9.07 5.76 -17.36
CA GLU A 158 8.39 5.31 -18.58
C GLU A 158 9.40 5.02 -19.72
N GLU A 159 10.36 5.92 -19.92
CA GLU A 159 11.47 5.73 -20.88
C GLU A 159 12.43 4.63 -20.43
N GLN A 160 12.64 4.47 -19.13
CA GLN A 160 13.53 3.44 -18.58
C GLN A 160 13.06 2.03 -18.96
N LEU A 161 11.74 1.77 -18.98
CA LEU A 161 11.16 0.46 -19.27
C LEU A 161 11.62 -0.13 -20.61
N ASP A 162 11.90 0.69 -21.61
CA ASP A 162 12.32 0.22 -22.94
C ASP A 162 13.68 -0.47 -22.92
N GLY A 163 14.59 -0.05 -22.02
CA GLY A 163 15.91 -0.65 -21.87
C GLY A 163 15.87 -2.15 -21.54
N PRO A 164 15.39 -2.56 -20.35
CA PRO A 164 15.37 -3.96 -19.95
C PRO A 164 14.46 -4.82 -20.83
N ILE A 165 13.33 -4.27 -21.31
CA ILE A 165 12.39 -5.01 -22.17
C ILE A 165 13.06 -5.45 -23.47
N HIS A 166 13.85 -4.57 -24.09
CA HIS A 166 14.48 -4.82 -25.38
C HIS A 166 15.93 -5.34 -25.30
N ASP A 167 16.62 -5.21 -24.17
CA ASP A 167 18.00 -5.71 -24.04
C ASP A 167 18.02 -7.25 -24.07
N PRO A 168 18.78 -7.87 -25.00
CA PRO A 168 18.86 -9.33 -25.13
C PRO A 168 19.48 -10.03 -23.92
N ARG A 169 20.20 -9.29 -23.06
CA ARG A 169 20.79 -9.80 -21.82
C ARG A 169 19.83 -9.69 -20.64
N GLU A 170 18.72 -8.96 -20.78
CA GLU A 170 17.73 -8.73 -19.73
C GLU A 170 16.42 -9.48 -20.02
N MET A 171 15.52 -8.95 -20.85
CA MET A 171 14.22 -9.60 -21.13
C MET A 171 14.09 -10.09 -22.58
N ASP A 172 14.95 -9.62 -23.50
CA ASP A 172 15.00 -10.02 -24.91
C ASP A 172 13.65 -9.97 -25.65
N SER A 173 12.80 -9.02 -25.26
CA SER A 173 11.38 -8.99 -25.64
C SER A 173 11.03 -7.74 -26.43
N SER A 174 9.73 -7.58 -26.74
CA SER A 174 9.20 -6.39 -27.37
C SER A 174 7.76 -6.11 -26.96
N TRP A 175 7.36 -4.83 -26.94
CA TRP A 175 5.99 -4.45 -26.62
C TRP A 175 4.95 -5.16 -27.48
N PRO A 176 5.11 -5.31 -28.81
CA PRO A 176 4.16 -6.08 -29.62
C PRO A 176 3.98 -7.53 -29.15
N LEU A 177 5.08 -8.23 -28.82
CA LEU A 177 5.05 -9.61 -28.32
C LEU A 177 4.35 -9.70 -26.96
N ILE A 178 4.64 -8.75 -26.07
CA ILE A 178 4.03 -8.66 -24.75
C ILE A 178 2.52 -8.41 -24.87
N ILE A 179 2.12 -7.47 -25.71
CA ILE A 179 0.71 -7.13 -25.95
C ILE A 179 -0.05 -8.34 -26.49
N GLU A 180 0.53 -9.07 -27.45
CA GLU A 180 -0.04 -10.30 -27.99
C GLU A 180 -0.33 -11.31 -26.88
N ARG A 181 0.68 -11.65 -26.07
CA ARG A 181 0.58 -12.60 -24.97
C ARG A 181 -0.43 -12.18 -23.89
N LEU A 182 -0.38 -10.93 -23.46
CA LEU A 182 -1.27 -10.43 -22.42
C LEU A 182 -2.73 -10.36 -22.89
N LYS A 183 -2.98 -10.16 -24.20
CA LYS A 183 -4.33 -10.22 -24.77
C LYS A 183 -4.92 -11.63 -24.76
N GLU A 184 -4.11 -12.69 -24.76
CA GLU A 184 -4.59 -14.08 -24.64
C GLU A 184 -5.15 -14.38 -23.24
N LYS A 185 -4.66 -13.69 -22.21
CA LYS A 185 -5.13 -13.83 -20.82
C LYS A 185 -6.50 -13.16 -20.63
N ARG A 186 -7.58 -13.88 -20.95
CA ARG A 186 -8.98 -13.35 -20.92
C ARG A 186 -9.33 -12.56 -19.66
N ASP A 187 -8.94 -13.06 -18.48
CA ASP A 187 -9.28 -12.40 -17.22
C ASP A 187 -8.40 -11.19 -16.91
N PHE A 188 -7.12 -11.23 -17.29
CA PHE A 188 -6.24 -10.06 -17.22
C PHE A 188 -6.76 -8.96 -18.13
N ARG A 189 -7.04 -9.28 -19.41
CA ARG A 189 -7.61 -8.34 -20.39
C ARG A 189 -8.87 -7.65 -19.87
N LYS A 190 -9.84 -8.40 -19.35
CA LYS A 190 -11.08 -7.84 -18.77
C LYS A 190 -10.80 -6.91 -17.58
N ARG A 191 -9.85 -7.27 -16.70
CA ARG A 191 -9.46 -6.41 -15.56
C ARG A 191 -8.77 -5.14 -16.05
N PHE A 192 -7.92 -5.28 -17.06
CA PHE A 192 -7.15 -4.20 -17.64
C PHE A 192 -8.06 -3.16 -18.32
N GLU A 193 -9.01 -3.61 -19.15
CA GLU A 193 -10.00 -2.76 -19.83
C GLU A 193 -10.87 -1.93 -18.87
N ARG A 194 -11.10 -2.42 -17.63
CA ARG A 194 -11.82 -1.64 -16.60
C ARG A 194 -11.01 -0.47 -16.04
N VAL A 195 -9.68 -0.53 -16.12
CA VAL A 195 -8.77 0.50 -15.62
C VAL A 195 -8.31 1.41 -16.77
N PHE A 196 -8.13 0.85 -17.97
CA PHE A 196 -7.70 1.53 -19.17
C PHE A 196 -8.75 1.32 -20.28
N PRO A 197 -9.62 2.30 -20.56
CA PRO A 197 -10.67 2.18 -21.57
C PRO A 197 -10.20 1.88 -23.00
N GLY A 198 -8.90 2.06 -23.30
CA GLY A 198 -8.26 1.65 -24.57
C GLY A 198 -7.81 0.18 -24.62
N GLY A 199 -7.95 -0.55 -23.52
CA GLY A 199 -7.48 -1.93 -23.40
C GLY A 199 -5.96 -2.03 -23.26
N ILE A 200 -5.40 -3.17 -23.67
CA ILE A 200 -3.95 -3.45 -23.59
C ILE A 200 -3.26 -2.91 -24.84
N ASP A 201 -2.40 -1.92 -24.62
CA ASP A 201 -1.43 -1.36 -25.57
C ASP A 201 -0.14 -0.96 -24.84
N GLU A 202 0.87 -0.47 -25.56
CA GLU A 202 2.16 -0.12 -24.94
C GLU A 202 2.02 0.98 -23.89
N THR A 203 1.29 2.06 -24.20
CA THR A 203 1.10 3.20 -23.31
C THR A 203 0.42 2.81 -22.00
N SER A 204 -0.61 1.98 -22.06
CA SER A 204 -1.34 1.53 -20.89
C SER A 204 -0.54 0.54 -20.04
N LEU A 205 0.25 -0.34 -20.67
CA LEU A 205 1.14 -1.28 -19.97
C LEU A 205 2.23 -0.52 -19.21
N LYS A 206 2.93 0.40 -19.89
CA LYS A 206 3.94 1.26 -19.27
C LYS A 206 3.34 2.11 -18.15
N ALA A 207 2.18 2.73 -18.38
CA ALA A 207 1.48 3.49 -17.35
C ALA A 207 1.09 2.66 -16.11
N ALA A 208 0.74 1.38 -16.28
CA ALA A 208 0.47 0.48 -15.16
C ALA A 208 1.74 0.16 -14.39
N LEU A 209 2.82 -0.25 -15.07
CA LEU A 209 4.13 -0.52 -14.48
C LEU A 209 4.67 0.69 -13.72
N VAL A 210 4.70 1.86 -14.35
CA VAL A 210 5.16 3.12 -13.73
C VAL A 210 4.29 3.52 -12.53
N ALA A 211 2.98 3.27 -12.56
CA ALA A 211 2.13 3.51 -11.39
C ALA A 211 2.55 2.62 -10.21
N PHE A 212 2.88 1.36 -10.45
CA PHE A 212 3.41 0.48 -9.42
C PHE A 212 4.80 0.94 -8.93
N GLU A 213 5.74 1.24 -9.82
CA GLU A 213 7.07 1.74 -9.43
C GLU A 213 6.99 3.04 -8.62
N LYS A 214 6.10 3.97 -8.99
CA LYS A 214 5.85 5.19 -8.21
C LYS A 214 5.21 4.93 -6.84
N SER A 215 4.62 3.76 -6.63
CA SER A 215 4.11 3.34 -5.32
C SER A 215 5.19 2.74 -4.41
N LEU A 216 6.34 2.35 -4.97
CA LEU A 216 7.46 1.76 -4.25
C LEU A 216 8.28 2.83 -3.49
N ILE A 217 7.63 3.55 -2.58
CA ILE A 217 8.26 4.52 -1.70
C ILE A 217 8.48 3.93 -0.30
N THR A 218 9.49 4.43 0.41
CA THR A 218 9.88 3.93 1.74
C THR A 218 9.89 5.05 2.79
N PRO A 219 8.71 5.60 3.14
CA PRO A 219 8.62 6.69 4.11
C PRO A 219 8.86 6.24 5.55
N GLY A 220 9.12 7.22 6.41
CA GLY A 220 9.18 7.01 7.85
C GLY A 220 10.49 6.41 8.34
N SER A 221 11.55 6.55 7.55
CA SER A 221 12.91 6.24 8.02
C SER A 221 13.23 7.05 9.28
N PRO A 222 14.20 6.59 10.12
CA PRO A 222 14.67 7.39 11.24
C PRO A 222 15.06 8.82 10.85
N PHE A 223 15.64 8.98 9.66
CA PHE A 223 16.02 10.28 9.14
C PHE A 223 14.82 11.12 8.67
N ASP A 224 13.80 10.53 8.04
CA ASP A 224 12.56 11.24 7.71
C ASP A 224 11.88 11.78 8.97
N ARG A 225 11.81 10.96 10.04
CA ARG A 225 11.24 11.40 11.32
C ARG A 225 12.05 12.51 11.97
N TRP A 226 13.38 12.47 11.83
CA TRP A 226 14.25 13.54 12.28
C TRP A 226 14.00 14.84 11.49
N LEU A 227 13.89 14.78 10.16
CA LEU A 227 13.49 15.93 9.32
C LEU A 227 12.11 16.46 9.67
N GLN A 228 11.21 15.60 10.16
CA GLN A 228 9.90 15.99 10.66
C GLN A 228 9.94 16.60 12.07
N GLY A 229 11.10 16.68 12.73
CA GLY A 229 11.30 17.36 14.01
C GLY A 229 11.42 16.44 15.23
N ASP A 230 11.46 15.12 15.05
CA ASP A 230 11.83 14.20 16.14
C ASP A 230 13.36 14.18 16.34
N ALA A 231 13.83 15.06 17.23
CA ALA A 231 15.25 15.20 17.56
C ALA A 231 15.93 13.91 18.09
N ARG A 232 15.15 12.90 18.49
CA ARG A 232 15.63 11.61 19.01
C ARG A 232 15.50 10.47 18.00
N ALA A 233 14.99 10.73 16.79
CA ALA A 233 14.81 9.67 15.79
C ALA A 233 16.12 9.08 15.29
N ILE A 234 17.22 9.82 15.34
CA ILE A 234 18.58 9.38 14.98
C ILE A 234 19.56 9.60 16.14
N SER A 235 20.63 8.81 16.17
CA SER A 235 21.69 8.94 17.18
C SER A 235 22.52 10.21 16.98
N ASP A 236 23.24 10.64 18.02
CA ASP A 236 24.17 11.77 17.89
C ASP A 236 25.32 11.49 16.94
N ALA A 237 25.68 10.21 16.74
CA ALA A 237 26.64 9.82 15.72
C ALA A 237 26.11 10.04 14.30
N ALA A 238 24.82 9.80 14.04
CA ALA A 238 24.19 10.01 12.73
C ALA A 238 23.98 11.50 12.38
N LYS A 239 24.16 12.42 13.34
CA LYS A 239 24.08 13.88 13.12
C LYS A 239 25.43 14.50 12.71
N ARG A 240 26.53 13.76 12.85
CA ARG A 240 27.90 14.21 12.57
C ARG A 240 28.33 13.74 11.20
#